data_AF-A0A8J7QG67-F1
#
_entry.id   AF-A0A8J7QG67-F1
#
_cell.length_a   1.000
_cell.length_b   1.000
_cell.length_c   1.000
_cell.angle_alpha   90.00
_cell.angle_beta   90.00
_cell.angle_gamma   90.00
#
_symmetry.space_group_name_H-M   'P 1'
#
loop_
_entity.id
_entity.type
_entity.pdbx_description
1 polymer ?
#
loop_
_entity_poly.entity_id
_entity_poly.type
_entity_poly.pdbx_seq_one_letter_code
_entity_poly.pdbx_strand_id
1 'polypeptide(L)' 'MLQDLPFTTVIGLLIAAVGIMLAVLPYLLRWTPSIRLEKVHPLLIWVYRRGDLVVATSPLLILATLAIAILKVLLK' A
#
# COMPACT_ATOMS: atom_id res chain seq x y z
N MET A 1 -1.07 -28.07 -2.18
CA MET A 1 -2.04 -27.06 -2.68
C MET A 1 -1.47 -25.64 -2.75
N LEU A 2 -0.71 -25.14 -1.75
CA LEU A 2 -0.05 -23.82 -1.88
C LEU A 2 1.27 -23.83 -2.69
N GLN A 3 1.87 -25.01 -2.91
CA GLN A 3 3.16 -25.15 -3.58
C GLN A 3 3.08 -25.04 -5.12
N ASP A 4 1.89 -25.18 -5.71
CA ASP A 4 1.67 -25.11 -7.17
C ASP A 4 1.13 -23.74 -7.63
N LEU A 5 1.06 -22.76 -6.74
CA LEU A 5 0.57 -21.44 -7.10
C LEU A 5 1.59 -20.73 -7.99
N PRO A 6 1.19 -20.28 -9.19
CA PRO A 6 2.11 -19.56 -10.05
C PRO A 6 2.59 -18.30 -9.33
N PHE A 7 3.85 -17.95 -9.52
CA PHE A 7 4.52 -16.84 -8.84
C PHE A 7 3.73 -15.51 -8.90
N THR A 8 3.02 -15.28 -10.01
CA THR A 8 2.12 -14.13 -10.19
C THR A 8 0.94 -14.12 -9.24
N THR A 9 0.39 -15.27 -8.86
CA THR A 9 -0.71 -15.37 -7.90
C THR A 9 -0.24 -15.07 -6.49
N VAL A 10 0.97 -15.49 -6.12
CA VAL A 10 1.59 -15.16 -4.83
C VAL A 10 1.84 -13.66 -4.72
N ILE A 11 2.40 -13.03 -5.77
CA ILE A 11 2.57 -11.57 -5.84
C ILE A 11 1.22 -10.87 -5.75
N GLY A 12 0.22 -11.31 -6.52
CA GLY A 12 -1.11 -10.73 -6.50
C GLY A 12 -1.75 -10.78 -5.11
N LEU A 13 -1.59 -11.89 -4.39
CA LEU A 13 -2.08 -12.05 -3.03
C LEU A 13 -1.36 -11.13 -2.04
N LEU A 14 -0.04 -10.98 -2.15
CA LEU A 14 0.74 -10.03 -1.34
C LEU A 14 0.30 -8.59 -1.59
N ILE A 15 0.11 -8.19 -2.86
CA ILE A 15 -0.37 -6.86 -3.22
C ILE A 15 -1.79 -6.63 -2.68
N ALA A 16 -2.67 -7.61 -2.80
CA ALA A 16 -4.03 -7.53 -2.27
C ALA A 16 -4.02 -7.37 -0.74
N ALA A 17 -3.19 -8.14 -0.03
CA ALA A 17 -3.04 -8.01 1.42
C ALA A 17 -2.54 -6.62 1.83
N VAL A 18 -1.55 -6.07 1.12
CA VAL A 18 -1.06 -4.70 1.35
C VAL A 18 -2.14 -3.66 1.06
N GLY A 19 -2.91 -3.82 -0.02
CA GLY A 19 -4.03 -2.95 -0.36
C GLY A 19 -5.12 -2.93 0.72
N ILE A 20 -5.48 -4.09 1.26
CA ILE A 20 -6.43 -4.21 2.38
C ILE A 20 -5.87 -3.52 3.62
N MET A 21 -4.59 -3.74 3.94
CA MET A 21 -3.94 -3.11 5.10
C MET A 21 -3.94 -1.58 5.01
N LEU A 22 -3.69 -1.03 3.82
CA LEU A 22 -3.80 0.41 3.55
C LEU A 22 -5.24 0.92 3.62
N ALA A 23 -6.23 0.14 3.18
CA ALA A 23 -7.64 0.51 3.26
C ALA A 23 -8.18 0.55 4.70
N VAL A 24 -7.63 -0.29 5.59
CA VAL A 24 -7.98 -0.32 7.02
C VAL A 24 -7.22 0.75 7.82
N LEU A 25 -6.04 1.17 7.35
CA LEU A 25 -5.22 2.21 7.97
C LEU A 25 -5.99 3.50 8.34
N PRO A 26 -6.82 4.13 7.47
CA PRO A 26 -7.57 5.33 7.84
C PRO A 26 -8.56 5.11 8.99
N TYR A 27 -9.10 3.89 9.15
CA TYR A 27 -9.96 3.55 10.29
C TYR A 27 -9.17 3.41 11.59
N LEU A 28 -7.99 2.77 11.53
CA LEU A 28 -7.04 2.71 12.65
C LEU A 28 -6.61 4.12 13.09
N LEU A 29 -6.26 4.99 12.14
CA LEU A 29 -5.85 6.37 12.42
C LEU A 29 -6.98 7.24 13.02
N ARG A 30 -8.25 6.88 12.83
CA ARG A 30 -9.38 7.56 13.50
C ARG A 30 -9.43 7.24 15.00
N TRP A 31 -8.98 6.06 15.41
CA TRP A 31 -9.04 5.59 16.80
C TRP A 31 -7.79 5.96 17.61
N THR A 32 -6.66 6.16 16.94
CA THR A 32 -5.39 6.57 17.57
C THR A 32 -4.88 7.89 16.99
N PRO A 33 -5.48 9.03 17.38
CA PRO A 33 -5.02 10.37 16.97
C PRO A 33 -3.62 10.73 17.52
N SER A 34 -3.10 9.94 18.47
CA SER A 34 -1.78 10.10 19.11
C SER A 34 -0.62 9.53 18.30
N ILE A 35 -0.87 8.75 17.25
CA ILE A 35 0.18 8.35 16.31
C ILE A 35 0.48 9.57 15.44
N ARG A 36 1.48 10.36 15.86
CA ARG A 36 2.01 11.46 15.04
C ARG A 36 2.66 10.88 13.79
N LEU A 37 1.89 10.78 12.71
CA LEU A 37 2.40 10.51 11.37
C LEU A 37 3.37 11.60 10.89
N GLU A 38 3.51 12.70 11.63
CA GLU A 38 4.48 13.79 11.40
C GLU A 38 5.93 13.32 11.23
N LYS A 39 6.29 12.12 11.74
CA LYS A 39 7.63 11.55 11.58
C LYS A 39 7.77 10.52 10.46
N VAL A 40 6.69 10.12 9.80
CA VAL A 40 6.77 9.18 8.69
C VAL A 40 7.04 9.98 7.42
N HIS A 41 8.13 9.66 6.72
CA HIS A 41 8.51 10.37 5.51
C HIS A 41 7.36 10.29 4.48
N PRO A 42 6.93 11.41 3.87
CA PRO A 42 5.80 11.41 2.92
C PRO A 42 5.91 10.43 1.74
N LEU A 43 7.12 9.95 1.40
CA LEU A 43 7.28 8.87 0.42
C LEU A 43 6.70 7.53 0.92
N LEU A 44 6.80 7.23 2.21
CA LEU A 44 6.33 5.98 2.82
C LEU A 44 4.81 5.98 2.99
N ILE A 45 4.26 7.04 3.59
CA ILE A 45 2.83 7.15 3.86
C ILE A 45 2.42 8.62 3.71
N TRP A 46 1.63 8.90 2.67
CA TRP A 46 1.00 10.18 2.45
C TRP A 46 -0.43 10.14 2.99
N VAL A 47 -0.66 10.77 4.13
CA VAL A 47 -2.01 10.89 4.71
C VAL A 47 -2.47 12.33 4.57
N TYR A 48 -3.47 12.52 3.72
CA TYR A 48 -4.17 13.79 3.56
C TYR A 48 -5.45 13.78 4.37
N ARG A 49 -5.59 14.71 5.31
CA ARG A 49 -6.80 14.89 6.12
C ARG A 49 -7.41 16.26 5.87
N ARG A 50 -8.66 16.31 5.43
CA ARG A 50 -9.43 17.56 5.24
C ARG A 50 -10.81 17.40 5.86
N GLY A 51 -11.01 17.94 7.06
CA GLY A 51 -12.22 17.69 7.85
C GLY A 51 -12.40 16.21 8.17
N ASP A 52 -13.55 15.64 7.78
CA ASP A 52 -13.86 14.21 7.93
C ASP A 52 -13.28 13.30 6.84
N LEU A 53 -12.72 13.88 5.77
CA LEU A 53 -12.07 13.12 4.71
C LEU A 53 -10.63 12.77 5.11
N VAL A 54 -10.35 11.46 5.21
CA VAL A 54 -9.00 10.93 5.44
C VAL A 54 -8.63 10.08 4.23
N VAL A 55 -7.62 10.52 3.49
CA VAL A 55 -7.07 9.82 2.32
C VAL A 55 -5.65 9.40 2.68
N ALA A 56 -5.42 8.11 2.82
CA ALA A 56 -4.10 7.54 3.06
C ALA A 56 -3.62 6.81 1.80
N THR A 57 -2.47 7.21 1.26
CA THR A 57 -1.80 6.54 0.15
C THR A 57 -0.35 6.26 0.52
N SER A 58 0.28 5.29 -0.15
CA SER A 58 1.72 5.04 -0.01
C SER A 58 2.38 5.25 -1.37
N PRO A 59 2.96 6.43 -1.63
CA PRO A 59 3.60 6.75 -2.91
C PRO A 59 4.67 5.73 -3.32
N LEU A 60 5.43 5.22 -2.35
CA LEU A 60 6.45 4.19 -2.58
C LEU A 60 5.85 2.89 -3.13
N LEU A 61 4.71 2.45 -2.58
CA LEU A 61 4.05 1.23 -3.03
C LEU A 61 3.54 1.36 -4.46
N ILE A 62 2.97 2.51 -4.82
CA ILE A 62 2.53 2.80 -6.19
C ILE A 62 3.73 2.73 -7.15
N LEU A 63 4.83 3.41 -6.82
CA LEU A 63 6.07 3.39 -7.62
C LEU A 63 6.65 1.98 -7.74
N ALA A 64 6.66 1.20 -6.66
CA ALA A 64 7.16 -0.17 -6.67
C ALA A 64 6.30 -1.07 -7.57
N THR A 65 4.97 -0.99 -7.47
CA THR A 65 4.07 -1.76 -8.36
C THR A 65 4.23 -1.34 -9.82
N LEU A 66 4.38 -0.05 -10.09
CA LEU A 66 4.56 0.45 -11.45
C LEU A 66 5.89 -0.01 -12.04
N ALA A 67 6.97 0.06 -11.26
CA ALA A 67 8.30 -0.42 -11.65
C ALA A 67 8.29 -1.93 -11.94
N ILE A 68 7.66 -2.74 -11.08
CA ILE A 68 7.53 -4.19 -11.30
C ILE A 68 6.70 -4.48 -12.56
N ALA A 69 5.60 -3.76 -12.78
CA ALA A 69 4.77 -3.93 -13.97
C ALA A 69 5.54 -3.59 -15.25
N ILE A 70 6.27 -2.46 -15.27
CA ILE A 70 7.13 -2.06 -16.39
C ILE A 70 8.22 -3.11 -16.63
N LEU A 71 8.93 -3.54 -15.57
CA LEU A 71 9.99 -4.52 -15.68
C LEU A 71 9.48 -5.86 -16.23
N LYS A 72 8.28 -6.28 -15.83
CA LYS A 72 7.64 -7.51 -16.32
C LYS A 72 7.22 -7.41 -17.79
N VAL A 73 6.86 -6.22 -18.28
CA VAL A 73 6.60 -6.00 -19.71
C VAL A 73 7.91 -5.98 -20.50
N LEU A 74 8.99 -5.43 -19.93
CA LEU A 74 10.29 -5.32 -20.59
C LEU A 74 11.07 -6.64 -20.67
N LEU A 75 10.93 -7.52 -19.68
CA LEU A 75 11.56 -8.86 -19.62
C LEU A 75 10.76 -9.95 -20.33
N LYS A 76 9.71 -9.59 -21.07
CA LYS A 76 8.85 -10.49 -21.84
C LYS A 76 9.16 -10.36 -23.33
#